data_AF-A0A151UHD2-F1
#
_entry.id   AF-A0A151UHD2-F1
#
_cell.length_a   1.000
_cell.length_b   1.000
_cell.length_c   1.000
_cell.angle_alpha   90.00
_cell.angle_beta   90.00
_cell.angle_gamma   90.00
#
_symmetry.space_group_name_H-M   'P 1'
#
loop_
_entity.id
_entity.type
_entity.pdbx_description
1 polymer ?
#
loop_
_entity_poly.entity_id
_entity_poly.type
_entity_poly.pdbx_seq_one_letter_code
_entity_poly.pdbx_strand_id
1 'polypeptide(L)'
;MKANCHRREVILEVGDMVLVHLQPYRQSSVSQGRHHKLCKLFYGPFPVLERVQVAYCVGLPAGSHIHPVFHIYVLKLFRGQLV
;
A
#
# COMPACT_ATOMS: atom_id res chain seq x y z
N MET A 1 -4.44 -22.86 -22.68
CA MET A 1 -3.91 -21.57 -22.20
C MET A 1 -4.87 -20.95 -21.18
N LYS A 2 -4.58 -20.99 -19.88
CA LYS A 2 -5.24 -20.11 -18.89
C LYS A 2 -4.15 -19.58 -17.96
N ALA A 3 -3.67 -18.37 -18.21
CA ALA A 3 -2.60 -17.74 -17.42
C ALA A 3 -3.13 -16.94 -16.20
N ASN A 4 -4.39 -16.47 -16.26
CA ASN A 4 -4.99 -15.60 -15.24
C ASN A 4 -6.02 -16.28 -14.34
N CYS A 5 -6.14 -17.60 -14.37
CA CYS A 5 -7.13 -18.35 -13.58
C CYS A 5 -6.97 -18.21 -12.05
N HIS A 6 -5.82 -17.74 -11.57
CA HIS A 6 -5.55 -17.54 -10.13
C HIS A 6 -5.70 -16.09 -9.67
N ARG A 7 -5.99 -15.13 -10.57
CA ARG A 7 -6.17 -13.72 -10.17
C ARG A 7 -7.48 -13.58 -9.40
N ARG A 8 -7.40 -13.03 -8.19
CA ARG A 8 -8.57 -12.62 -7.40
C ARG A 8 -8.80 -11.14 -7.63
N GLU A 9 -10.03 -10.77 -7.94
CA GLU A 9 -10.43 -9.37 -7.95
C GLU A 9 -10.47 -8.87 -6.52
N VAL A 10 -9.61 -7.91 -6.20
CA VAL A 10 -9.60 -7.21 -4.91
C VAL A 10 -10.13 -5.82 -5.20
N ILE A 11 -11.26 -5.49 -4.60
CA ILE A 11 -11.86 -4.15 -4.65
C ILE A 11 -11.64 -3.54 -3.28
N LEU A 12 -11.13 -2.31 -3.26
CA LEU A 12 -10.98 -1.51 -2.05
C LEU A 12 -11.96 -0.35 -2.13
N GLU A 13 -12.53 0.03 -1.00
CA GLU A 13 -13.42 1.18 -0.89
C GLU A 13 -12.73 2.36 -0.22
N VAL A 14 -13.30 3.56 -0.42
CA VAL A 14 -12.81 4.77 0.26
C VAL A 14 -13.08 4.62 1.75
N GLY A 15 -12.06 4.86 2.57
CA GLY A 15 -12.11 4.64 4.02
C GLY A 15 -11.53 3.29 4.49
N ASP A 16 -11.27 2.35 3.58
CA ASP A 16 -10.54 1.13 3.94
C ASP A 16 -9.12 1.46 4.38
N MET A 17 -8.65 0.76 5.40
CA MET A 17 -7.25 0.81 5.81
C MET A 17 -6.43 -0.16 4.98
N VAL A 18 -5.36 0.32 4.35
CA VAL A 18 -4.50 -0.47 3.48
C VAL A 18 -3.04 -0.34 3.85
N LEU A 19 -2.32 -1.43 3.66
CA LEU A 19 -0.88 -1.50 3.72
C LEU A 19 -0.30 -1.32 2.32
N VAL A 20 0.75 -0.50 2.21
CA VAL A 20 1.44 -0.26 0.95
C VAL A 20 2.75 -1.03 0.92
N HIS A 21 2.99 -1.77 -0.16
CA HIS A 21 4.27 -2.41 -0.43
C HIS A 21 5.27 -1.39 -0.94
N LEU A 22 6.29 -1.09 -0.14
CA LEU A 22 7.31 -0.08 -0.47
C LEU A 22 8.68 -0.73 -0.63
N GLN A 23 9.54 -0.09 -1.43
CA GLN A 23 10.93 -0.51 -1.57
C GLN A 23 11.81 0.28 -0.59
N PRO A 24 12.26 -0.32 0.52
CA PRO A 24 12.86 0.43 1.64
C PRO A 24 14.10 1.23 1.24
N TYR A 25 14.92 0.68 0.33
CA TYR A 25 16.13 1.34 -0.17
C TYR A 25 15.84 2.64 -0.96
N ARG A 26 14.67 2.75 -1.58
CA ARG A 26 14.29 3.90 -2.44
C ARG A 26 13.31 4.85 -1.76
N GLN A 27 12.56 4.36 -0.78
CA GLN A 27 11.35 5.00 -0.23
C GLN A 27 11.47 5.19 1.28
N SER A 28 12.62 5.73 1.71
CA SER A 28 13.00 5.93 3.11
C SER A 28 12.12 6.92 3.87
N SER A 29 11.44 7.83 3.17
CA SER A 29 10.55 8.84 3.77
C SER A 29 9.34 8.24 4.49
N VAL A 30 8.88 7.06 4.05
CA VAL A 30 7.75 6.34 4.65
C VAL A 30 8.23 5.09 5.41
N SER A 31 9.36 4.49 5.01
CA SER A 31 9.90 3.30 5.70
C SER A 31 10.72 3.65 6.94
N GLN A 32 10.17 3.39 8.14
CA GLN A 32 10.81 3.69 9.43
C GLN A 32 11.83 2.63 9.93
N GLY A 33 12.58 1.97 9.04
CA GLY A 33 13.53 0.93 9.43
C GLY A 33 14.98 1.37 9.36
N ARG A 34 15.75 1.19 10.45
CA ARG A 34 17.20 1.47 10.50
C ARG A 34 18.02 0.60 9.53
N HIS A 35 17.51 -0.58 9.17
CA HIS A 35 18.20 -1.57 8.33
C HIS A 35 17.32 -2.07 7.19
N HIS A 36 17.68 -1.74 5.94
CA HIS A 36 16.89 -2.06 4.75
C HIS A 36 16.56 -3.56 4.56
N LYS A 37 17.42 -4.48 5.01
CA LYS A 37 17.23 -5.93 4.86
C LYS A 37 16.23 -6.54 5.86
N LEU A 38 16.05 -5.89 7.01
CA LEU A 38 15.14 -6.33 8.08
C LEU A 38 13.87 -5.48 8.14
N CYS A 39 13.71 -4.56 7.19
CA CYS A 39 12.54 -3.73 7.06
C CYS A 39 11.29 -4.55 6.73
N LYS A 40 10.13 -4.04 7.18
CA LYS A 40 8.85 -4.58 6.74
C LYS A 40 8.70 -4.40 5.22
N LEU A 41 8.04 -5.33 4.55
CA LEU A 41 7.69 -5.20 3.13
C LEU A 41 6.48 -4.27 2.94
N PHE A 42 5.52 -4.38 3.86
CA PHE A 42 4.26 -3.63 3.88
C PHE A 42 4.27 -2.61 5.01
N TYR A 43 3.88 -1.38 4.70
CA TYR A 43 3.93 -0.25 5.61
C TYR A 43 2.56 0.33 5.85
N GLY A 44 2.32 0.69 7.11
CA GLY A 44 1.24 1.53 7.62
C GLY A 44 -0.18 1.00 7.33
N PRO A 45 -1.12 1.12 8.26
CA PRO A 45 -2.50 1.25 7.84
C PRO A 45 -2.69 2.69 7.36
N PHE A 46 -2.81 2.88 6.06
CA PHE A 46 -3.13 4.17 5.46
C PHE A 46 -4.57 4.15 4.95
N PRO A 47 -5.34 5.23 5.12
CA PRO A 47 -6.69 5.29 4.59
C PRO A 47 -6.66 5.45 3.06
N VAL A 48 -7.53 4.71 2.37
CA VAL A 48 -7.83 4.96 0.96
C VAL A 48 -8.67 6.22 0.87
N LEU A 49 -8.19 7.22 0.15
CA LEU A 49 -8.86 8.50 -0.07
C LEU A 49 -9.73 8.49 -1.32
N GLU A 50 -9.25 7.86 -2.39
CA GLU A 50 -9.92 7.85 -3.68
C GLU A 50 -9.58 6.58 -4.47
N ARG A 51 -10.51 6.11 -5.30
CA ARG A 51 -10.31 5.01 -6.24
C ARG A 51 -10.24 5.53 -7.67
N VAL A 52 -9.11 5.30 -8.32
CA VAL A 52 -8.83 5.66 -9.72
C VAL A 52 -8.72 4.38 -10.56
N GLN A 53 -9.87 3.78 -10.89
CA GLN A 53 -10.03 2.52 -11.63
C GLN A 53 -9.30 1.32 -11.02
N VAL A 54 -7.99 1.18 -11.30
CA VAL A 54 -7.11 0.08 -10.84
C VAL A 54 -6.05 0.57 -9.84
N ALA A 55 -5.92 1.88 -9.69
CA ALA A 55 -5.05 2.54 -8.73
C ALA A 55 -5.87 3.23 -7.63
N TYR A 56 -5.26 3.42 -6.47
CA TYR A 56 -5.89 4.02 -5.30
C TYR A 56 -5.00 5.11 -4.75
N CYS A 57 -5.61 6.26 -4.44
CA CYS A 57 -4.97 7.34 -3.72
C CYS A 57 -4.99 7.00 -2.23
N VAL A 58 -3.82 7.02 -1.61
CA VAL A 58 -3.59 6.63 -0.22
C VAL A 58 -3.14 7.84 0.58
N GLY A 59 -3.67 8.02 1.78
CA GLY A 59 -3.32 9.11 2.70
C GLY A 59 -1.93 8.92 3.32
N LEU A 60 -0.87 9.19 2.55
CA LEU A 60 0.50 9.18 3.05
C LEU A 60 0.77 10.39 3.99
N PRO A 61 1.76 10.28 4.91
CA PRO A 61 2.14 11.40 5.77
C PRO A 61 2.66 12.59 4.96
N ALA A 62 2.42 13.82 5.41
CA ALA A 62 2.78 15.05 4.67
C ALA A 62 4.27 15.20 4.31
N GLY A 63 5.18 14.44 4.94
CA GLY A 63 6.61 14.39 4.62
C GLY A 63 7.00 13.33 3.57
N SER A 64 6.04 12.64 2.94
CA SER A 64 6.33 11.58 1.99
C SER A 64 6.73 12.14 0.62
N HIS A 65 7.98 11.90 0.20
CA HIS A 65 8.46 12.20 -1.15
C HIS A 65 8.04 11.16 -2.22
N ILE A 66 6.89 10.50 -2.01
CA ILE A 66 6.40 9.41 -2.86
C ILE A 66 5.01 9.81 -3.36
N HIS A 67 4.71 9.49 -4.62
CA HIS A 67 3.39 9.75 -5.17
C HIS A 67 2.33 8.93 -4.42
N PRO A 68 1.22 9.53 -3.95
CA PRO A 68 0.23 8.84 -3.12
C PRO A 68 -0.67 7.86 -3.89
N VAL A 69 -0.42 7.64 -5.18
CA VAL A 69 -1.25 6.80 -6.06
C VAL A 69 -0.57 5.45 -6.27
N PHE A 70 -1.25 4.37 -5.86
CA PHE A 70 -0.70 3.02 -5.89
C PHE A 70 -1.63 2.06 -6.63
N HIS A 71 -1.06 1.19 -7.46
CA HIS A 71 -1.82 0.14 -8.13
C HIS A 71 -2.28 -0.94 -7.14
N ILE A 72 -3.45 -1.57 -7.36
CA ILE A 72 -4.02 -2.62 -6.48
C ILE A 72 -3.01 -3.71 -6.07
N TYR A 73 -2.08 -4.07 -6.96
CA TYR A 73 -1.09 -5.13 -6.72
C TYR A 73 -0.11 -4.84 -5.58
N VAL A 74 0.21 -3.57 -5.33
CA VAL A 74 1.10 -3.15 -4.24
C VAL A 74 0.34 -2.79 -2.97
N LEU A 75 -0.99 -2.97 -2.96
CA LEU A 75 -1.84 -2.71 -1.81
C LEU A 75 -2.30 -4.01 -1.16
N LYS A 76 -2.44 -3.98 0.15
CA LYS A 76 -2.99 -5.09 0.92
C LYS A 76 -3.96 -4.55 1.97
N LEU A 77 -5.19 -5.05 1.96
CA LEU A 77 -6.20 -4.68 2.95
C LEU A 77 -5.69 -4.97 4.37
N PHE A 78 -5.76 -3.97 5.25
CA PHE A 78 -5.41 -4.11 6.65
C PHE A 78 -6.60 -4.73 7.40
N ARG A 79 -6.40 -5.97 7.88
CA ARG A 79 -7.42 -6.72 8.64
C ARG A 79 -7.20 -6.70 10.15
N GLY A 80 -6.32 -5.81 10.63
CA GLY A 80 -6.02 -5.64 12.04
C GLY A 80 -6.93 -4.62 12.69
N GLN A 81 -7.07 -4.68 14.01
CA GLN A 81 -7.75 -3.66 14.79
C GLN A 81 -6.73 -2.54 15.10
N LEU A 82 -7.07 -1.29 14.81
CA LEU A 82 -6.34 -0.14 15.35
C LEU A 82 -6.68 -0.06 16.84
N VAL A 83 -5.72 -0.43 17.69
CA VAL A 83 -5.79 -0.26 19.13
C VAL A 83 -5.26 1.11 19.49
#